data_AF-A0A160TQX0-F1
#
_entry.id   AF-A0A160TQX0-F1
#
_cell.length_a   1.000
_cell.length_b   1.000
_cell.length_c   1.000
_cell.angle_alpha   90.00
_cell.angle_beta   90.00
_cell.angle_gamma   90.00
#
_symmetry.space_group_name_H-M   'P 1'
#
loop_
_entity.id
_entity.type
_entity.pdbx_description
1 polymer ?
#
loop_
_entity_poly.entity_id
_entity_poly.type
_entity_poly.pdbx_seq_one_letter_code
_entity_poly.pdbx_strand_id
1 'polypeptide(L)'
;MTDIKRYQLLIDGEWSDASSGNLFDSTNPKNGEVWARFAEATEADVDRAVGAADRAFNNGPWAEMSPTQRGHCLRRLGDLIKEHGEELGRIECIDTGKLYKETRWQSSYIAEFYYFFAGCADKVHGDTLPIDKPDMFVFTQREPLGVVAAVVPWNSQLFLSAIKIGPALAAGNTVVLKASEHASAAMLEFGKLIEQAGIPPGVVNIITGHGDPCGKALTSHPLVARIAFTGGPMAAQQVIHNSANNFAGLTLELGGKSPVIVFDDVDIDSAVNGALGAIFGATGQSCVAGSRLYLQETIADEFLEKMAEQAKNIIVGDPMVDATQMGPLCTQRQLDNVIREVAHAITEGATVVCGGKQPEGLNGQYFEPTIIDCPRQDLRIVDTELFGPVLSVLRFKDEAGALQMANNSKHGLAAGVFTRDNARALRMINKIKAGIVWVNTYRVVSPIAEAGGMKYSGYGRESGLQAIYDYTRTKTAWMSTSSEPLGNQFVAR
;
A
#
# COMPACT_ATOMS: atom_id res chain seq x y z
N MET A 1 22.10 -11.02 26.22
CA MET A 1 21.03 -11.65 25.42
C MET A 1 19.96 -10.60 25.26
N THR A 2 19.65 -10.21 24.02
CA THR A 2 18.56 -9.29 23.71
C THR A 2 17.24 -9.94 24.16
N ASP A 3 16.38 -9.18 24.84
CA ASP A 3 15.08 -9.70 25.29
C ASP A 3 14.18 -9.89 24.06
N ILE A 4 13.87 -11.15 23.72
CA ILE A 4 13.07 -11.49 22.55
C ILE A 4 11.61 -11.17 22.87
N LYS A 5 11.05 -10.16 22.21
CA LYS A 5 9.65 -9.78 22.40
C LYS A 5 8.71 -10.88 21.89
N ARG A 6 7.63 -11.14 22.61
CA ARG A 6 6.55 -12.03 22.16
C ARG A 6 5.29 -11.21 21.92
N TYR A 7 4.66 -11.41 20.78
CA TYR A 7 3.40 -10.77 20.42
C TYR A 7 2.28 -11.80 20.21
N GLN A 8 1.09 -11.39 20.62
CA GLN A 8 -0.16 -12.15 20.57
C GLN A 8 -1.08 -11.62 19.46
N LEU A 9 -2.12 -12.38 19.14
CA LEU A 9 -3.20 -11.93 18.27
C LEU A 9 -4.10 -10.95 19.03
N LEU A 10 -4.66 -9.96 18.35
CA LEU A 10 -5.73 -9.10 18.88
C LEU A 10 -7.06 -9.55 18.25
N ILE A 11 -7.89 -10.23 19.02
CA ILE A 11 -9.19 -10.73 18.56
C ILE A 11 -10.24 -10.33 19.58
N ASP A 12 -11.28 -9.64 19.13
CA ASP A 12 -12.42 -9.29 19.98
C ASP A 12 -12.05 -8.45 21.21
N GLY A 13 -11.09 -7.53 21.04
CA GLY A 13 -10.55 -6.69 22.12
C GLY A 13 -9.55 -7.41 23.05
N GLU A 14 -9.37 -8.72 22.90
CA GLU A 14 -8.51 -9.53 23.77
C GLU A 14 -7.19 -9.91 23.08
N TRP A 15 -6.12 -9.98 23.87
CA TRP A 15 -4.81 -10.46 23.44
C TRP A 15 -4.66 -11.95 23.74
N SER A 16 -4.48 -12.78 22.72
CA SER A 16 -4.36 -14.23 22.89
C SER A 16 -3.28 -14.87 22.02
N ASP A 17 -2.73 -15.98 22.49
CA ASP A 17 -1.91 -16.85 21.66
C ASP A 17 -2.72 -17.46 20.51
N ALA A 18 -2.04 -17.98 19.50
CA ALA A 18 -2.66 -18.80 18.45
C ALA A 18 -3.23 -20.08 19.06
N SER A 19 -4.31 -20.62 18.50
CA SER A 19 -4.98 -21.81 19.03
C SER A 19 -4.08 -23.05 19.06
N SER A 20 -3.07 -23.12 18.20
CA SER A 20 -2.04 -24.15 18.16
C SER A 20 -0.89 -23.95 19.16
N GLY A 21 -0.73 -22.74 19.71
CA GLY A 21 0.46 -22.32 20.47
C GLY A 21 1.70 -22.05 19.61
N ASN A 22 1.61 -22.17 18.28
CA ASN A 22 2.74 -21.95 17.38
C ASN A 22 3.15 -20.47 17.32
N LEU A 23 4.45 -20.27 17.10
CA LEU A 23 5.08 -18.97 16.93
C LEU A 23 5.99 -18.99 15.69
N PHE A 24 6.16 -17.82 15.05
CA PHE A 24 7.22 -17.60 14.07
C PHE A 24 8.13 -16.44 14.49
N ASP A 25 9.40 -16.51 14.08
CA ASP A 25 10.42 -15.52 14.40
C ASP A 25 10.38 -14.34 13.41
N SER A 26 10.64 -13.12 13.89
CA SER A 26 11.09 -11.99 13.05
C SER A 26 12.56 -11.69 13.32
N THR A 27 13.29 -11.50 12.24
CA THR A 27 14.71 -11.18 12.23
C THR A 27 14.92 -9.70 11.93
N ASN A 28 15.87 -9.07 12.62
CA ASN A 28 16.25 -7.71 12.31
C ASN A 28 17.09 -7.69 11.01
N PRO A 29 16.63 -7.01 9.93
CA PRO A 29 17.32 -7.00 8.64
C PRO A 29 18.76 -6.50 8.67
N LYS A 30 19.12 -5.69 9.67
CA LYS A 30 20.47 -5.12 9.84
C LYS A 30 21.52 -6.18 10.18
N ASN A 31 21.16 -7.24 10.90
CA ASN A 31 22.13 -8.20 11.45
C ASN A 31 21.67 -9.67 11.41
N GLY A 32 20.43 -9.94 11.00
CA GLY A 32 19.86 -11.28 10.92
C GLY A 32 19.47 -11.89 12.27
N GLU A 33 19.56 -11.14 13.38
CA GLU A 33 19.24 -11.65 14.71
C GLU A 33 17.73 -11.66 14.95
N VAL A 34 17.22 -12.72 15.60
CA VAL A 34 15.82 -12.77 16.05
C VAL A 34 15.61 -11.75 17.15
N TRP A 35 14.59 -10.90 16.98
CA TRP A 35 14.28 -9.84 17.94
C TRP A 35 12.85 -9.94 18.48
N ALA A 36 11.94 -10.59 17.75
CA ALA A 36 10.56 -10.79 18.14
C ALA A 36 10.00 -12.14 17.65
N ARG A 37 8.93 -12.59 18.31
CA ARG A 37 8.13 -13.78 17.98
C ARG A 37 6.65 -13.44 17.94
N PHE A 38 5.92 -14.03 17.00
CA PHE A 38 4.52 -13.75 16.76
C PHE A 38 3.68 -15.01 16.79
N ALA A 39 2.50 -14.94 17.40
CA ALA A 39 1.48 -15.97 17.29
C ALA A 39 1.17 -16.30 15.81
N GLU A 40 1.25 -17.58 15.46
CA GLU A 40 0.95 -18.04 14.09
C GLU A 40 -0.52 -18.46 14.01
N ALA A 41 -1.39 -17.52 13.60
CA ALA A 41 -2.83 -17.75 13.53
C ALA A 41 -3.17 -18.94 12.63
N THR A 42 -4.00 -19.83 13.18
CA THR A 42 -4.59 -20.97 12.49
C THR A 42 -5.89 -20.56 11.78
N GLU A 43 -6.49 -21.48 11.01
CA GLU A 43 -7.82 -21.30 10.44
C GLU A 43 -8.88 -21.04 11.53
N ALA A 44 -8.75 -21.67 12.70
CA ALA A 44 -9.67 -21.47 13.83
C ALA A 44 -9.54 -20.07 14.45
N ASP A 45 -8.33 -19.49 14.45
CA ASP A 45 -8.11 -18.12 14.92
C ASP A 45 -8.69 -17.10 13.92
N VAL A 46 -8.59 -17.40 12.62
CA VAL A 46 -9.23 -16.61 11.56
C VAL A 46 -10.75 -16.65 11.69
N ASP A 47 -11.35 -17.82 11.86
CA ASP A 47 -12.80 -17.99 12.06
C ASP A 47 -13.28 -17.20 13.30
N ARG A 48 -12.55 -17.28 14.41
CA ARG A 48 -12.80 -16.45 15.60
C ARG A 48 -12.76 -14.95 15.30
N ALA A 49 -11.72 -14.48 14.60
CA ALA A 49 -11.56 -13.06 14.28
C ALA A 49 -12.68 -12.56 13.36
N VAL A 50 -13.04 -13.34 12.34
CA VAL A 50 -14.12 -12.99 11.42
C VAL A 50 -15.49 -13.07 12.10
N GLY A 51 -15.73 -14.07 12.96
CA GLY A 51 -16.95 -14.17 13.76
C GLY A 51 -17.13 -13.02 14.74
N ALA A 52 -16.05 -12.55 15.37
CA ALA A 52 -16.07 -11.36 16.20
C ALA A 52 -16.39 -10.09 15.38
N ALA A 53 -15.77 -9.96 14.20
CA ALA A 53 -16.04 -8.85 13.28
C ALA A 53 -17.49 -8.83 12.78
N ASP A 54 -18.06 -9.98 12.44
CA ASP A 54 -19.45 -10.10 11.99
C ASP A 54 -20.43 -9.79 13.13
N ARG A 55 -20.17 -10.29 14.34
CA ARG A 55 -21.00 -9.99 15.51
C ARG A 55 -20.97 -8.50 15.85
N ALA A 56 -19.79 -7.88 15.84
CA ALA A 56 -19.65 -6.44 16.08
C ALA A 56 -20.37 -5.60 15.00
N PHE A 57 -20.34 -6.06 13.74
CA PHE A 57 -21.02 -5.42 12.62
C PHE A 57 -22.55 -5.47 12.72
N ASN A 58 -23.11 -6.61 13.10
CA ASN A 58 -24.56 -6.84 13.09
C ASN A 58 -25.27 -6.48 14.41
N ASN A 59 -24.62 -6.73 15.55
CA ASN A 59 -25.28 -6.72 16.86
C ASN A 59 -24.49 -5.97 17.95
N GLY A 60 -23.29 -5.48 17.64
CA GLY A 60 -22.46 -4.76 18.60
C GLY A 60 -22.78 -3.27 18.68
N PRO A 61 -22.20 -2.54 19.65
CA PRO A 61 -22.34 -1.09 19.76
C PRO A 61 -22.01 -0.36 18.45
N TRP A 62 -21.08 -0.91 17.64
CA TRP A 62 -20.68 -0.34 16.35
C TRP A 62 -21.82 -0.24 15.33
N ALA A 63 -22.73 -1.22 15.33
CA ALA A 63 -23.89 -1.24 14.43
C ALA A 63 -24.86 -0.08 14.70
N GLU A 64 -24.92 0.40 15.94
CA GLU A 64 -25.81 1.46 16.39
C GLU A 64 -25.16 2.85 16.37
N MET A 65 -23.83 2.92 16.26
CA MET A 65 -23.11 4.18 16.22
C MET A 65 -23.46 4.98 14.97
N SER A 66 -23.86 6.24 15.17
CA SER A 66 -24.02 7.21 14.09
C SER A 66 -22.69 7.41 13.34
N PRO A 67 -22.74 7.83 12.05
CA PRO A 67 -21.53 8.12 11.29
C PRO A 67 -20.59 9.14 11.98
N THR A 68 -21.15 10.16 12.64
CA THR A 68 -20.37 11.15 13.40
C THR A 68 -19.65 10.52 14.60
N GLN A 69 -20.28 9.59 15.34
CA GLN A 69 -19.62 8.87 16.44
C GLN A 69 -18.46 8.02 15.93
N ARG A 70 -18.61 7.34 14.79
CA ARG A 70 -17.49 6.61 14.15
C ARG A 70 -16.35 7.55 13.75
N GLY A 71 -16.69 8.74 13.24
CA GLY A 71 -15.74 9.81 12.97
C GLY A 71 -14.95 10.24 14.21
N HIS A 72 -15.59 10.36 15.38
CA HIS A 72 -14.90 10.67 16.64
C HIS A 72 -13.89 9.59 17.04
N CYS A 73 -14.22 8.31 16.89
CA CYS A 73 -13.28 7.21 17.14
C CYS A 73 -12.06 7.28 16.22
N LEU A 74 -12.27 7.48 14.91
CA LEU A 74 -11.17 7.64 13.94
C LEU A 74 -10.30 8.85 14.27
N ARG A 75 -10.92 9.97 14.66
CA ARG A 75 -10.18 11.17 15.09
C ARG A 75 -9.31 10.87 16.31
N ARG A 76 -9.87 10.21 17.33
CA ARG A 76 -9.13 9.83 18.54
C ARG A 76 -8.00 8.85 18.23
N LEU A 77 -8.22 7.89 17.32
CA LEU A 77 -7.17 6.98 16.86
C LEU A 77 -6.03 7.74 16.18
N GLY A 78 -6.33 8.73 15.34
CA GLY A 78 -5.33 9.62 14.76
C GLY A 78 -4.51 10.38 15.81
N ASP A 79 -5.16 10.89 16.86
CA ASP A 79 -4.48 11.58 17.97
C ASP A 79 -3.52 10.63 18.72
N LEU A 80 -3.94 9.39 18.99
CA LEU A 80 -3.11 8.38 19.64
C LEU A 80 -1.92 7.96 18.77
N ILE A 81 -2.12 7.78 17.46
CA ILE A 81 -1.02 7.49 16.54
C ILE A 81 0.01 8.62 16.53
N LYS A 82 -0.45 9.87 16.56
CA LYS A 82 0.44 11.03 16.61
C LYS A 82 1.23 11.09 17.92
N GLU A 83 0.59 10.74 19.04
CA GLU A 83 1.23 10.66 20.37
C GLU A 83 2.28 9.54 20.43
N HIS A 84 1.99 8.37 19.87
CA HIS A 84 2.87 7.20 19.89
C HIS A 84 3.74 7.03 18.63
N GLY A 85 3.75 8.03 17.73
CA GLY A 85 4.32 7.91 16.38
C GLY A 85 5.82 7.61 16.39
N GLU A 86 6.56 8.19 17.34
CA GLU A 86 7.99 7.93 17.48
C GLU A 86 8.29 6.47 17.85
N GLU A 87 7.56 5.92 18.82
CA GLU A 87 7.71 4.53 19.24
C GLU A 87 7.32 3.56 18.12
N LEU A 88 6.19 3.81 17.46
CA LEU A 88 5.73 3.02 16.31
C LEU A 88 6.77 3.04 15.18
N GLY A 89 7.33 4.22 14.87
CA GLY A 89 8.37 4.38 13.86
C GLY A 89 9.66 3.66 14.22
N ARG A 90 10.08 3.68 15.48
CA ARG A 90 11.24 2.92 15.97
C ARG A 90 11.04 1.41 15.77
N ILE A 91 9.85 0.91 16.06
CA ILE A 91 9.52 -0.51 15.94
C ILE A 91 9.46 -0.92 14.46
N GLU A 92 8.84 -0.11 13.60
CA GLU A 92 8.85 -0.36 12.15
C GLU A 92 10.28 -0.35 11.57
N CYS A 93 11.17 0.54 12.03
CA CYS A 93 12.58 0.56 11.63
C CYS A 93 13.29 -0.77 11.94
N ILE A 94 13.12 -1.31 13.16
CA ILE A 94 13.74 -2.57 13.57
C ILE A 94 13.24 -3.74 12.71
N ASP A 95 11.94 -3.79 12.43
CA ASP A 95 11.30 -4.93 11.74
C ASP A 95 11.53 -4.90 10.23
N THR A 96 11.59 -3.70 9.62
CA THR A 96 11.64 -3.53 8.16
C THR A 96 13.01 -3.15 7.61
N GLY A 97 13.91 -2.63 8.46
CA GLY A 97 15.18 -2.06 8.02
C GLY A 97 15.07 -0.65 7.42
N LYS A 98 13.87 -0.05 7.37
CA LYS A 98 13.71 1.36 6.98
C LYS A 98 14.40 2.29 7.96
N LEU A 99 14.84 3.44 7.46
CA LEU A 99 15.50 4.45 8.28
C LEU A 99 14.58 4.98 9.37
N TYR A 100 15.07 5.05 10.61
CA TYR A 100 14.33 5.60 11.73
C TYR A 100 13.86 7.04 11.49
N LYS A 101 14.71 7.85 10.84
CA LYS A 101 14.37 9.23 10.48
C LYS A 101 13.17 9.34 9.52
N GLU A 102 12.97 8.33 8.67
CA GLU A 102 11.82 8.24 7.78
C GLU A 102 10.59 7.71 8.52
N THR A 103 10.73 6.60 9.25
CA THR A 103 9.61 5.96 9.94
C THR A 103 9.04 6.81 11.06
N ARG A 104 9.86 7.53 11.84
CA ARG A 104 9.38 8.44 12.90
C ARG A 104 8.44 9.53 12.35
N TRP A 105 8.78 10.08 11.18
CA TRP A 105 7.99 11.12 10.53
C TRP A 105 6.75 10.52 9.86
N GLN A 106 6.91 9.40 9.14
CA GLN A 106 5.79 8.70 8.49
C GLN A 106 4.73 8.27 9.50
N SER A 107 5.13 7.66 10.61
CA SER A 107 4.22 7.25 11.70
C SER A 107 3.38 8.40 12.23
N SER A 108 3.99 9.59 12.38
CA SER A 108 3.26 10.79 12.81
C SER A 108 2.32 11.33 11.73
N TYR A 109 2.75 11.34 10.47
CA TYR A 109 1.96 11.83 9.34
C TYR A 109 0.75 10.93 9.01
N ILE A 110 0.82 9.64 9.36
CA ILE A 110 -0.29 8.69 9.17
C ILE A 110 -1.56 9.12 9.92
N ALA A 111 -1.44 9.89 11.01
CA ALA A 111 -2.60 10.49 11.68
C ALA A 111 -3.49 11.30 10.73
N GLU A 112 -2.92 11.97 9.73
CA GLU A 112 -3.67 12.77 8.75
C GLU A 112 -4.64 11.92 7.91
N PHE A 113 -4.33 10.64 7.67
CA PHE A 113 -5.25 9.72 6.98
C PHE A 113 -6.47 9.41 7.84
N TYR A 114 -6.27 9.16 9.13
CA TYR A 114 -7.37 8.95 10.07
C TYR A 114 -8.21 10.22 10.26
N TYR A 115 -7.58 11.40 10.31
CA TYR A 115 -8.29 12.68 10.37
C TYR A 115 -9.14 12.94 9.13
N PHE A 116 -8.60 12.65 7.95
CA PHE A 116 -9.33 12.78 6.70
C PHE A 116 -10.58 11.90 6.68
N PHE A 117 -10.44 10.60 6.97
CA PHE A 117 -11.58 9.68 6.96
C PHE A 117 -12.55 9.92 8.13
N ALA A 118 -12.07 10.41 9.28
CA ALA A 118 -12.93 10.90 10.35
C ALA A 118 -13.86 12.02 9.87
N GLY A 119 -13.33 12.98 9.10
CA GLY A 119 -14.11 14.07 8.50
C GLY A 119 -15.05 13.63 7.36
N CYS A 120 -14.79 12.46 6.77
CA CYS A 120 -15.63 11.87 5.72
C CYS A 120 -16.78 11.03 6.26
N ALA A 121 -16.70 10.53 7.51
CA ALA A 121 -17.61 9.52 8.03
C ALA A 121 -19.09 9.92 7.91
N ASP A 122 -19.44 11.18 8.19
CA ASP A 122 -20.79 11.74 8.09
C ASP A 122 -21.08 12.49 6.78
N LYS A 123 -20.22 12.32 5.77
CA LYS A 123 -20.34 12.94 4.44
C LYS A 123 -20.66 11.94 3.33
N VAL A 124 -20.79 10.66 3.67
CA VAL A 124 -21.27 9.63 2.74
C VAL A 124 -22.79 9.67 2.73
N HIS A 125 -23.36 10.06 1.59
CA HIS A 125 -24.81 10.13 1.40
C HIS A 125 -25.23 9.40 0.11
N GLY A 126 -26.52 9.15 -0.02
CA GLY A 126 -27.13 8.81 -1.30
C GLY A 126 -27.69 10.04 -2.01
N ASP A 127 -28.57 9.80 -2.97
CA ASP A 127 -29.13 10.80 -3.87
C ASP A 127 -30.65 10.68 -3.91
N THR A 128 -31.34 11.80 -4.15
CA THR A 128 -32.74 11.76 -4.59
C THR A 128 -32.77 11.68 -6.12
N LEU A 129 -33.52 10.73 -6.67
CA LEU A 129 -33.47 10.41 -8.09
C LEU A 129 -34.64 11.05 -8.84
N PRO A 130 -34.41 11.81 -9.94
CA PRO A 130 -35.47 12.34 -10.78
C PRO A 130 -36.02 11.25 -11.69
N ILE A 131 -37.05 10.54 -11.23
CA ILE A 131 -37.60 9.35 -11.90
C ILE A 131 -38.63 9.71 -12.97
N ASP A 132 -38.65 8.91 -14.04
CA ASP A 132 -39.52 9.04 -15.21
C ASP A 132 -40.94 8.47 -15.00
N LYS A 133 -41.30 8.13 -13.76
CA LYS A 133 -42.59 7.57 -13.36
C LYS A 133 -43.33 8.58 -12.48
N PRO A 134 -44.60 8.87 -12.77
CA PRO A 134 -45.40 9.76 -11.92
C PRO A 134 -45.57 9.16 -10.52
N ASP A 135 -45.80 10.03 -9.54
CA ASP A 135 -46.13 9.66 -8.16
C ASP A 135 -45.13 8.70 -7.50
N MET A 136 -43.83 8.90 -7.77
CA MET A 136 -42.74 8.13 -7.17
C MET A 136 -41.73 9.05 -6.50
N PHE A 137 -41.45 8.78 -5.23
CA PHE A 137 -40.30 9.30 -4.50
C PHE A 137 -39.25 8.20 -4.41
N VAL A 138 -38.10 8.43 -5.04
CA VAL A 138 -37.03 7.44 -5.13
C VAL A 138 -35.73 8.07 -4.68
N PHE A 139 -35.02 7.36 -3.81
CA PHE A 139 -33.74 7.80 -3.30
C PHE A 139 -32.81 6.62 -3.09
N THR A 140 -31.52 6.91 -3.01
CA THR A 140 -30.51 5.94 -2.65
C THR A 140 -30.01 6.17 -1.22
N GLN A 141 -29.57 5.08 -0.59
CA GLN A 141 -28.84 5.07 0.66
C GLN A 141 -27.52 4.32 0.46
N ARG A 142 -26.50 4.66 1.25
CA ARG A 142 -25.23 3.96 1.27
C ARG A 142 -25.12 3.16 2.55
N GLU A 143 -24.95 1.85 2.41
CA GLU A 143 -24.78 0.93 3.54
C GLU A 143 -23.36 0.39 3.58
N PRO A 144 -22.75 0.16 4.76
CA PRO A 144 -21.51 -0.59 4.84
C PRO A 144 -21.66 -2.00 4.28
N LEU A 145 -20.55 -2.59 3.84
CA LEU A 145 -20.52 -3.90 3.21
C LEU A 145 -20.59 -5.05 4.21
N GLY A 146 -19.93 -4.93 5.36
CA GLY A 146 -19.81 -6.00 6.36
C GLY A 146 -18.37 -6.16 6.85
N VAL A 147 -17.91 -7.42 6.95
CA VAL A 147 -16.54 -7.73 7.35
C VAL A 147 -15.56 -7.49 6.19
N VAL A 148 -14.53 -6.70 6.44
CA VAL A 148 -13.43 -6.41 5.53
C VAL A 148 -12.19 -7.21 5.95
N ALA A 149 -11.65 -8.02 5.05
CA ALA A 149 -10.31 -8.55 5.16
C ALA A 149 -9.29 -7.52 4.65
N ALA A 150 -8.46 -6.97 5.53
CA ALA A 150 -7.36 -6.09 5.15
C ALA A 150 -6.05 -6.89 5.18
N VAL A 151 -5.37 -7.03 4.05
CA VAL A 151 -4.08 -7.75 3.95
C VAL A 151 -3.01 -6.78 3.53
N VAL A 152 -2.01 -6.57 4.40
CA VAL A 152 -0.95 -5.57 4.21
C VAL A 152 0.43 -6.24 4.03
N PRO A 153 1.29 -5.73 3.14
CA PRO A 153 2.65 -6.20 2.93
C PRO A 153 3.60 -5.55 3.94
N TRP A 154 4.77 -6.15 4.11
CA TRP A 154 5.77 -5.75 5.10
C TRP A 154 6.37 -4.36 4.91
N ASN A 155 6.34 -3.81 3.70
CA ASN A 155 7.15 -2.66 3.35
C ASN A 155 6.66 -1.33 3.91
N SER A 156 5.38 -1.16 4.29
CA SER A 156 4.85 0.08 4.88
C SER A 156 3.54 -0.18 5.63
N GLN A 157 3.56 -1.08 6.62
CA GLN A 157 2.32 -1.60 7.21
C GLN A 157 1.45 -0.55 7.90
N LEU A 158 2.02 0.41 8.64
CA LEU A 158 1.22 1.46 9.31
C LEU A 158 0.50 2.35 8.30
N PHE A 159 1.19 2.71 7.22
CA PHE A 159 0.61 3.52 6.16
C PHE A 159 -0.48 2.75 5.39
N LEU A 160 -0.17 1.51 4.99
CA LEU A 160 -1.08 0.68 4.21
C LEU A 160 -2.28 0.17 5.03
N SER A 161 -2.17 0.09 6.35
CA SER A 161 -3.32 -0.18 7.21
C SER A 161 -4.22 1.04 7.33
N ALA A 162 -3.67 2.26 7.42
CA ALA A 162 -4.46 3.49 7.53
C ALA A 162 -5.38 3.72 6.33
N ILE A 163 -4.90 3.47 5.11
CA ILE A 163 -5.68 3.61 3.88
C ILE A 163 -6.72 2.50 3.68
N LYS A 164 -6.72 1.46 4.52
CA LYS A 164 -7.73 0.39 4.55
C LYS A 164 -8.71 0.54 5.71
N ILE A 165 -8.20 0.72 6.93
CA ILE A 165 -8.98 0.87 8.16
C ILE A 165 -9.75 2.18 8.16
N GLY A 166 -9.12 3.28 7.76
CA GLY A 166 -9.74 4.61 7.70
C GLY A 166 -11.08 4.62 6.96
N PRO A 167 -11.12 4.30 5.65
CA PRO A 167 -12.37 4.28 4.90
C PRO A 167 -13.32 3.18 5.35
N ALA A 168 -12.83 1.99 5.74
CA ALA A 168 -13.67 0.89 6.20
C ALA A 168 -14.48 1.28 7.44
N LEU A 169 -13.82 1.79 8.47
CA LEU A 169 -14.48 2.19 9.72
C LEU A 169 -15.36 3.44 9.54
N ALA A 170 -14.92 4.41 8.72
CA ALA A 170 -15.73 5.60 8.43
C ALA A 170 -17.09 5.20 7.81
N ALA A 171 -17.05 4.28 6.84
CA ALA A 171 -18.24 3.70 6.22
C ALA A 171 -19.09 2.84 7.17
N GLY A 172 -18.52 2.36 8.29
CA GLY A 172 -19.22 1.53 9.30
C GLY A 172 -18.99 0.03 9.16
N ASN A 173 -17.94 -0.39 8.44
CA ASN A 173 -17.54 -1.80 8.35
C ASN A 173 -16.76 -2.24 9.60
N THR A 174 -16.54 -3.54 9.73
CA THR A 174 -15.57 -4.13 10.67
C THR A 174 -14.40 -4.72 9.88
N VAL A 175 -13.24 -4.86 10.53
CA VAL A 175 -11.98 -5.22 9.87
C VAL A 175 -11.30 -6.39 10.56
N VAL A 176 -10.84 -7.36 9.77
CA VAL A 176 -9.82 -8.31 10.16
C VAL A 176 -8.55 -7.99 9.37
N LEU A 177 -7.57 -7.41 10.04
CA LEU A 177 -6.26 -7.06 9.49
C LEU A 177 -5.31 -8.24 9.65
N LYS A 178 -4.76 -8.71 8.54
CA LYS A 178 -3.65 -9.67 8.52
C LYS A 178 -2.35 -8.93 8.25
N ALA A 179 -1.52 -8.80 9.29
CA ALA A 179 -0.18 -8.23 9.19
C ALA A 179 0.77 -9.18 8.45
N SER A 180 1.81 -8.65 7.83
CA SER A 180 2.79 -9.49 7.12
C SER A 180 3.71 -10.20 8.12
N GLU A 181 3.91 -11.49 7.87
CA GLU A 181 4.83 -12.38 8.58
C GLU A 181 6.28 -11.87 8.62
N HIS A 182 6.66 -10.91 7.77
CA HIS A 182 8.01 -10.37 7.74
C HIS A 182 8.21 -9.13 8.62
N ALA A 183 7.15 -8.42 9.05
CA ALA A 183 7.32 -7.18 9.82
C ALA A 183 6.11 -6.80 10.71
N SER A 184 5.53 -7.76 11.44
CA SER A 184 4.24 -7.57 12.13
C SER A 184 4.25 -6.67 13.38
N ALA A 185 5.40 -6.32 13.95
CA ALA A 185 5.46 -5.73 15.30
C ALA A 185 4.70 -4.40 15.42
N ALA A 186 4.91 -3.49 14.47
CA ALA A 186 4.29 -2.18 14.50
C ALA A 186 2.74 -2.26 14.44
N MET A 187 2.19 -3.31 13.81
CA MET A 187 0.74 -3.53 13.74
C MET A 187 0.14 -3.95 15.07
N LEU A 188 0.85 -4.76 15.84
CA LEU A 188 0.37 -5.20 17.15
C LEU A 188 0.58 -4.10 18.21
N GLU A 189 1.59 -3.26 18.07
CA GLU A 189 1.72 -2.05 18.90
C GLU A 189 0.61 -1.03 18.56
N PHE A 190 0.31 -0.83 17.28
CA PHE A 190 -0.86 -0.05 16.85
C PHE A 190 -2.18 -0.62 17.39
N GLY A 191 -2.32 -1.95 17.45
CA GLY A 191 -3.51 -2.62 17.99
C GLY A 191 -3.86 -2.20 19.42
N LYS A 192 -2.86 -1.86 20.25
CA LYS A 192 -3.06 -1.39 21.63
C LYS A 192 -3.78 -0.04 21.70
N LEU A 193 -3.79 0.72 20.60
CA LEU A 193 -4.43 2.03 20.51
C LEU A 193 -5.91 1.96 20.11
N ILE A 194 -6.38 0.82 19.60
CA ILE A 194 -7.73 0.65 19.07
C ILE A 194 -8.79 0.85 20.17
N GLU A 195 -8.69 0.11 21.27
CA GLU A 195 -9.64 0.22 22.37
C GLU A 195 -9.59 1.61 23.03
N GLN A 196 -8.38 2.17 23.17
CA GLN A 196 -8.17 3.53 23.70
C GLN A 196 -8.81 4.61 22.82
N ALA A 197 -9.03 4.33 21.54
CA ALA A 197 -9.75 5.20 20.63
C ALA A 197 -11.28 5.12 20.77
N GLY A 198 -11.78 4.28 21.67
CA GLY A 198 -13.21 4.01 21.85
C GLY A 198 -13.81 3.15 20.75
N ILE A 199 -12.97 2.44 19.98
CA ILE A 199 -13.43 1.48 18.97
C ILE A 199 -13.85 0.19 19.70
N PRO A 200 -15.11 -0.27 19.59
CA PRO A 200 -15.59 -1.43 20.33
C PRO A 200 -14.84 -2.74 20.00
N PRO A 201 -14.81 -3.70 20.94
CA PRO A 201 -14.30 -5.05 20.69
C PRO A 201 -14.88 -5.68 19.42
N GLY A 202 -14.02 -6.37 18.66
CA GLY A 202 -14.39 -7.06 17.43
C GLY A 202 -14.47 -6.17 16.19
N VAL A 203 -14.52 -4.84 16.32
CA VAL A 203 -14.57 -3.93 15.16
C VAL A 203 -13.26 -3.93 14.38
N VAL A 204 -12.12 -4.02 15.08
CA VAL A 204 -10.80 -4.24 14.47
C VAL A 204 -10.16 -5.43 15.16
N ASN A 205 -9.79 -6.44 14.36
CA ASN A 205 -9.06 -7.61 14.80
C ASN A 205 -7.73 -7.65 14.02
N ILE A 206 -6.62 -7.96 14.69
CA ILE A 206 -5.29 -8.04 14.08
C ILE A 206 -4.73 -9.43 14.29
N ILE A 207 -4.49 -10.13 13.19
CA ILE A 207 -3.91 -11.48 13.18
C ILE A 207 -2.57 -11.50 12.45
N THR A 208 -1.70 -12.41 12.88
CA THR A 208 -0.39 -12.66 12.29
C THR A 208 -0.29 -14.10 11.83
N GLY A 209 0.46 -14.35 10.76
CA GLY A 209 0.70 -15.70 10.23
C GLY A 209 1.03 -15.67 8.74
N HIS A 210 1.39 -16.81 8.17
CA HIS A 210 1.79 -16.93 6.76
C HIS A 210 0.61 -16.80 5.78
N GLY A 211 0.91 -16.59 4.49
CA GLY A 211 -0.10 -16.58 3.42
C GLY A 211 -1.00 -17.82 3.45
N ASP A 212 -0.43 -19.01 3.61
CA ASP A 212 -1.14 -20.28 3.84
C ASP A 212 -0.70 -20.82 5.22
N PRO A 213 -1.62 -21.15 6.16
CA PRO A 213 -3.08 -21.15 6.02
C PRO A 213 -3.76 -19.81 6.30
N CYS A 214 -3.16 -18.92 7.09
CA CYS A 214 -3.83 -17.74 7.66
C CYS A 214 -4.43 -16.80 6.59
N GLY A 215 -3.64 -16.37 5.60
CA GLY A 215 -4.15 -15.47 4.55
C GLY A 215 -5.19 -16.12 3.63
N LYS A 216 -5.00 -17.40 3.30
CA LYS A 216 -5.93 -18.20 2.50
C LYS A 216 -7.27 -18.39 3.20
N ALA A 217 -7.25 -18.76 4.48
CA ALA A 217 -8.45 -18.90 5.28
C ALA A 217 -9.22 -17.58 5.36
N LEU A 218 -8.53 -16.47 5.63
CA LEU A 218 -9.16 -15.15 5.73
C LEU A 218 -9.82 -14.73 4.40
N THR A 219 -9.11 -14.89 3.29
CA THR A 219 -9.60 -14.47 1.96
C THR A 219 -10.65 -15.41 1.37
N SER A 220 -10.77 -16.63 1.89
CA SER A 220 -11.80 -17.60 1.49
C SER A 220 -13.03 -17.60 2.41
N HIS A 221 -13.00 -16.85 3.53
CA HIS A 221 -14.01 -16.96 4.57
C HIS A 221 -15.39 -16.49 4.07
N PRO A 222 -16.49 -17.24 4.32
CA PRO A 222 -17.80 -16.93 3.75
C PRO A 222 -18.43 -15.62 4.24
N LEU A 223 -18.05 -15.15 5.43
CA LEU A 223 -18.54 -13.88 6.00
C LEU A 223 -17.74 -12.64 5.56
N VAL A 224 -16.66 -12.80 4.80
CA VAL A 224 -15.89 -11.65 4.30
C VAL A 224 -16.59 -11.06 3.08
N ALA A 225 -17.02 -9.80 3.20
CA ALA A 225 -17.72 -9.07 2.14
C ALA A 225 -16.76 -8.35 1.18
N ARG A 226 -15.55 -8.02 1.65
CA ARG A 226 -14.53 -7.31 0.86
C ARG A 226 -13.12 -7.70 1.30
N ILE A 227 -12.21 -7.80 0.33
CA ILE A 227 -10.78 -8.00 0.54
C ILE A 227 -10.02 -6.80 -0.03
N ALA A 228 -9.37 -6.05 0.85
CA ALA A 228 -8.44 -4.98 0.50
C ALA A 228 -7.01 -5.51 0.60
N PHE A 229 -6.43 -5.91 -0.52
CA PHE A 229 -5.12 -6.55 -0.59
C PHE A 229 -4.07 -5.63 -1.18
N THR A 230 -2.92 -5.52 -0.52
CA THR A 230 -1.72 -4.90 -1.10
C THR A 230 -0.59 -5.93 -1.09
N GLY A 231 0.11 -6.11 -2.21
CA GLY A 231 1.21 -7.08 -2.29
C GLY A 231 1.63 -7.46 -3.71
N GLY A 232 2.29 -8.62 -3.83
CA GLY A 232 2.82 -9.10 -5.12
C GLY A 232 1.75 -9.72 -6.03
N PRO A 233 1.91 -9.68 -7.37
CA PRO A 233 0.93 -10.23 -8.31
C PRO A 233 0.61 -11.72 -8.12
N MET A 234 1.58 -12.55 -7.74
CA MET A 234 1.35 -13.98 -7.48
C MET A 234 0.41 -14.22 -6.30
N ALA A 235 0.59 -13.46 -5.21
CA ALA A 235 -0.31 -13.55 -4.05
C ALA A 235 -1.70 -12.99 -4.40
N ALA A 236 -1.77 -11.92 -5.20
CA ALA A 236 -3.04 -11.38 -5.67
C ALA A 236 -3.86 -12.39 -6.49
N GLN A 237 -3.21 -13.19 -7.35
CA GLN A 237 -3.87 -14.27 -8.08
C GLN A 237 -4.49 -15.30 -7.12
N GLN A 238 -3.79 -15.66 -6.04
CA GLN A 238 -4.33 -16.55 -5.01
C GLN A 238 -5.52 -15.91 -4.30
N VAL A 239 -5.45 -14.62 -3.95
CA VAL A 239 -6.57 -13.88 -3.34
C VAL A 239 -7.80 -13.90 -4.25
N ILE A 240 -7.64 -13.66 -5.55
CA ILE A 240 -8.73 -13.73 -6.53
C ILE A 240 -9.35 -15.14 -6.51
N HIS A 241 -8.54 -16.20 -6.59
CA HIS A 241 -9.06 -17.58 -6.54
C HIS A 241 -9.77 -17.91 -5.23
N ASN A 242 -9.24 -17.46 -4.09
CA ASN A 242 -9.83 -17.68 -2.77
C ASN A 242 -11.20 -17.01 -2.65
N SER A 243 -11.35 -15.81 -3.21
CA SER A 243 -12.61 -15.04 -3.16
C SER A 243 -13.74 -15.61 -4.04
N ALA A 244 -13.45 -16.60 -4.89
CA ALA A 244 -14.42 -17.11 -5.86
C ALA A 244 -15.69 -17.70 -5.21
N ASN A 245 -15.60 -18.19 -3.97
CA ASN A 245 -16.73 -18.81 -3.27
C ASN A 245 -17.48 -17.86 -2.32
N ASN A 246 -16.87 -16.75 -1.89
CA ASN A 246 -17.53 -15.75 -1.04
C ASN A 246 -17.97 -14.50 -1.82
N PHE A 247 -17.53 -14.35 -3.08
CA PHE A 247 -17.82 -13.19 -3.94
C PHE A 247 -17.46 -11.85 -3.29
N ALA A 248 -16.45 -11.84 -2.42
CA ALA A 248 -15.97 -10.64 -1.77
C ALA A 248 -15.51 -9.61 -2.81
N GLY A 249 -15.89 -8.34 -2.62
CA GLY A 249 -15.37 -7.25 -3.44
C GLY A 249 -13.85 -7.15 -3.28
N LEU A 250 -13.11 -6.89 -4.36
CA LEU A 250 -11.66 -6.84 -4.33
C LEU A 250 -11.13 -5.42 -4.57
N THR A 251 -10.11 -5.05 -3.83
CA THR A 251 -9.19 -3.97 -4.21
C THR A 251 -7.78 -4.51 -4.11
N LEU A 252 -7.05 -4.38 -5.21
CA LEU A 252 -5.74 -4.94 -5.39
C LEU A 252 -4.79 -3.78 -5.65
N GLU A 253 -3.92 -3.49 -4.70
CA GLU A 253 -2.80 -2.56 -4.86
C GLU A 253 -1.52 -3.37 -5.03
N LEU A 254 -1.04 -3.44 -6.27
CA LEU A 254 0.09 -4.28 -6.63
C LEU A 254 1.30 -3.44 -6.98
N GLY A 255 2.43 -4.14 -7.12
CA GLY A 255 3.69 -3.52 -7.48
C GLY A 255 3.74 -2.89 -8.88
N GLY A 256 4.84 -2.20 -9.13
CA GLY A 256 5.06 -1.38 -10.30
C GLY A 256 6.46 -1.47 -10.87
N LYS A 257 6.60 -0.96 -12.09
CA LYS A 257 7.89 -0.70 -12.73
C LYS A 257 7.84 0.73 -13.26
N SER A 258 7.70 1.68 -12.33
CA SER A 258 7.29 3.06 -12.63
C SER A 258 8.35 3.80 -13.45
N PRO A 259 8.00 4.42 -14.57
CA PRO A 259 8.93 5.20 -15.38
C PRO A 259 9.14 6.60 -14.78
N VAL A 260 10.38 7.05 -14.78
CA VAL A 260 10.79 8.45 -14.55
C VAL A 260 11.36 8.95 -15.88
N ILE A 261 10.75 9.98 -16.44
CA ILE A 261 11.08 10.51 -17.77
C ILE A 261 11.67 11.89 -17.58
N VAL A 262 12.90 12.11 -18.07
CA VAL A 262 13.61 13.39 -17.94
C VAL A 262 13.91 13.94 -19.33
N PHE A 263 13.30 15.07 -19.63
CA PHE A 263 13.56 15.83 -20.85
C PHE A 263 14.76 16.77 -20.68
N ASP A 264 15.27 17.29 -21.78
CA ASP A 264 16.48 18.13 -21.83
C ASP A 264 16.29 19.58 -21.39
N ASP A 265 15.06 20.00 -21.15
CA ASP A 265 14.72 21.36 -20.73
C ASP A 265 14.72 21.55 -19.20
N VAL A 266 15.25 20.58 -18.45
CA VAL A 266 15.23 20.56 -16.98
C VAL A 266 16.42 21.27 -16.34
N ASP A 267 16.28 21.56 -15.05
CA ASP A 267 17.45 21.70 -14.19
C ASP A 267 18.00 20.31 -13.87
N ILE A 268 19.18 19.97 -14.39
CA ILE A 268 19.76 18.62 -14.26
C ILE A 268 19.92 18.24 -12.79
N ASP A 269 20.45 19.13 -11.95
CA ASP A 269 20.73 18.81 -10.55
C ASP A 269 19.43 18.50 -9.78
N SER A 270 18.36 19.29 -9.98
CA SER A 270 17.05 19.03 -9.39
C SER A 270 16.43 17.72 -9.89
N ALA A 271 16.55 17.42 -11.17
CA ALA A 271 16.01 16.19 -11.76
C ALA A 271 16.80 14.95 -11.30
N VAL A 272 18.12 15.05 -11.12
CA VAL A 272 18.96 13.99 -10.50
C VAL A 272 18.49 13.73 -9.07
N ASN A 273 18.31 14.78 -8.24
CA ASN A 273 17.81 14.63 -6.88
C ASN A 273 16.45 13.93 -6.84
N GLY A 274 15.53 14.32 -7.73
CA GLY A 274 14.21 13.70 -7.87
C GLY A 274 14.30 12.22 -8.26
N ALA A 275 15.13 11.87 -9.24
CA ALA A 275 15.33 10.50 -9.70
C ALA A 275 15.98 9.60 -8.62
N LEU A 276 16.99 10.11 -7.89
CA LEU A 276 17.60 9.39 -6.77
C LEU A 276 16.59 9.11 -5.66
N GLY A 277 15.81 10.12 -5.24
CA GLY A 277 14.75 9.96 -4.24
C GLY A 277 13.63 9.02 -4.68
N ALA A 278 13.39 8.91 -5.99
CA ALA A 278 12.39 8.03 -6.58
C ALA A 278 12.73 6.54 -6.46
N ILE A 279 14.02 6.16 -6.49
CA ILE A 279 14.46 4.76 -6.47
C ILE A 279 15.19 4.35 -5.20
N PHE A 280 16.00 5.21 -4.58
CA PHE A 280 16.81 4.82 -3.42
C PHE A 280 16.15 5.15 -2.07
N GLY A 281 15.14 6.02 -2.05
CA GLY A 281 14.36 6.26 -0.84
C GLY A 281 13.63 4.98 -0.38
N ALA A 282 13.61 4.73 0.93
CA ALA A 282 13.18 3.45 1.53
C ALA A 282 13.87 2.21 0.91
N THR A 283 15.13 2.34 0.47
CA THR A 283 15.93 1.27 -0.16
C THR A 283 15.25 0.67 -1.40
N GLY A 284 14.44 1.46 -2.12
CA GLY A 284 13.70 1.01 -3.31
C GLY A 284 12.56 0.02 -3.04
N GLN A 285 12.22 -0.22 -1.77
CA GLN A 285 11.16 -1.14 -1.34
C GLN A 285 9.79 -0.47 -1.37
N SER A 286 9.44 0.12 -2.50
CA SER A 286 8.22 0.90 -2.70
C SER A 286 7.55 0.47 -4.00
N CYS A 287 6.24 0.22 -3.96
CA CYS A 287 5.46 -0.14 -5.14
C CYS A 287 5.55 0.95 -6.23
N VAL A 288 5.66 2.22 -5.83
CA VAL A 288 5.79 3.37 -6.73
C VAL A 288 7.23 3.69 -7.12
N ALA A 289 8.24 2.89 -6.74
CA ALA A 289 9.64 3.19 -6.99
C ALA A 289 9.91 3.48 -8.48
N GLY A 290 10.58 4.62 -8.74
CA GLY A 290 10.94 5.11 -10.07
C GLY A 290 12.09 4.31 -10.67
N SER A 291 11.85 3.03 -10.93
CA SER A 291 12.88 2.01 -11.21
C SER A 291 13.23 1.86 -12.70
N ARG A 292 12.61 2.66 -13.57
CA ARG A 292 13.03 2.87 -14.97
C ARG A 292 13.24 4.35 -15.21
N LEU A 293 14.49 4.76 -15.40
CA LEU A 293 14.83 6.13 -15.78
C LEU A 293 14.98 6.20 -17.30
N TYR A 294 14.25 7.12 -17.92
CA TYR A 294 14.31 7.45 -19.34
C TYR A 294 14.90 8.85 -19.47
N LEU A 295 16.06 8.96 -20.11
CA LEU A 295 16.78 10.21 -20.32
C LEU A 295 16.75 10.63 -21.78
N GLN A 296 16.50 11.91 -22.04
CA GLN A 296 16.64 12.43 -23.40
C GLN A 296 18.12 12.43 -23.81
N GLU A 297 18.41 11.96 -25.03
CA GLU A 297 19.78 11.74 -25.54
C GLU A 297 20.71 12.94 -25.33
N THR A 298 20.20 14.16 -25.48
CA THR A 298 20.95 15.42 -25.38
C THR A 298 21.50 15.72 -23.99
N ILE A 299 20.97 15.11 -22.93
CA ILE A 299 21.44 15.29 -21.53
C ILE A 299 21.88 13.99 -20.86
N ALA A 300 21.72 12.85 -21.53
CA ALA A 300 21.77 11.53 -20.90
C ALA A 300 23.11 11.24 -20.21
N ASP A 301 24.23 11.53 -20.87
CA ASP A 301 25.55 11.20 -20.36
C ASP A 301 25.95 12.08 -19.17
N GLU A 302 25.71 13.40 -19.25
CA GLU A 302 25.94 14.34 -18.13
C GLU A 302 25.08 13.97 -16.92
N PHE A 303 23.79 13.66 -17.16
CA PHE A 303 22.87 13.28 -16.12
C PHE A 303 23.30 11.98 -15.42
N LEU A 304 23.67 10.96 -16.21
CA LEU A 304 24.06 9.66 -15.69
C LEU A 304 25.36 9.73 -14.89
N GLU A 305 26.34 10.51 -15.35
CA GLU A 305 27.60 10.75 -14.62
C GLU A 305 27.33 11.40 -13.25
N LYS A 306 26.59 12.51 -13.23
CA LYS A 306 26.20 13.20 -12.00
C LYS A 306 25.41 12.30 -11.05
N MET A 307 24.45 11.54 -11.58
CA MET A 307 23.61 10.64 -10.78
C MET A 307 24.43 9.50 -10.17
N ALA A 308 25.35 8.90 -10.93
CA ALA A 308 26.22 7.83 -10.46
C ALA A 308 27.17 8.32 -9.36
N GLU A 309 27.71 9.53 -9.49
CA GLU A 309 28.56 10.12 -8.44
C GLU A 309 27.79 10.35 -7.14
N GLN A 310 26.58 10.90 -7.23
CA GLN A 310 25.74 11.09 -6.03
C GLN A 310 25.32 9.74 -5.42
N ALA A 311 24.98 8.74 -6.24
CA ALA A 311 24.57 7.42 -5.75
C ALA A 311 25.68 6.71 -4.97
N LYS A 312 26.95 6.81 -5.40
CA LYS A 312 28.12 6.26 -4.68
C LYS A 312 28.33 6.89 -3.31
N ASN A 313 27.90 8.13 -3.12
CA ASN A 313 28.06 8.88 -1.89
C ASN A 313 26.89 8.67 -0.89
N ILE A 314 25.89 7.85 -1.24
CA ILE A 314 24.80 7.48 -0.31
C ILE A 314 25.36 6.63 0.83
N ILE A 315 25.18 7.09 2.06
CA ILE A 315 25.64 6.40 3.27
C ILE A 315 24.72 5.22 3.58
N VAL A 316 25.19 4.00 3.25
CA VAL A 316 24.51 2.74 3.59
C VAL A 316 24.94 2.27 4.99
N GLY A 317 24.00 1.91 5.85
CA GLY A 317 24.35 1.47 7.20
C GLY A 317 23.18 1.23 8.13
N ASP A 318 23.46 1.28 9.43
CA ASP A 318 22.46 1.07 10.48
C ASP A 318 21.29 2.04 10.34
N PRO A 319 20.05 1.56 10.14
CA PRO A 319 18.90 2.43 9.94
C PRO A 319 18.53 3.29 11.16
N MET A 320 19.07 2.97 12.34
CA MET A 320 18.87 3.75 13.57
C MET A 320 19.84 4.94 13.71
N VAL A 321 20.91 4.99 12.91
CA VAL A 321 21.90 6.08 12.93
C VAL A 321 21.42 7.24 12.04
N ASP A 322 21.41 8.46 12.59
CA ASP A 322 20.86 9.64 11.91
C ASP A 322 21.56 9.98 10.58
N ALA A 323 22.88 9.74 10.51
CA ALA A 323 23.69 9.96 9.32
C ALA A 323 23.41 8.95 8.18
N THR A 324 22.81 7.79 8.48
CA THR A 324 22.49 6.77 7.48
C THR A 324 21.45 7.29 6.49
N GLN A 325 21.68 7.07 5.21
CA GLN A 325 20.82 7.52 4.11
C GLN A 325 20.12 6.37 3.37
N MET A 326 20.57 5.13 3.55
CA MET A 326 19.88 3.93 3.05
C MET A 326 20.11 2.75 4.00
N GLY A 327 19.03 2.05 4.35
CA GLY A 327 19.06 0.88 5.23
C GLY A 327 19.12 -0.44 4.46
N PRO A 328 19.09 -1.60 5.14
CA PRO A 328 19.03 -2.90 4.49
C PRO A 328 17.68 -3.13 3.78
N LEU A 329 17.63 -4.13 2.90
CA LEU A 329 16.39 -4.75 2.44
C LEU A 329 15.74 -5.51 3.58
N CYS A 330 14.41 -5.60 3.61
CA CYS A 330 13.63 -6.19 4.70
C CYS A 330 13.75 -7.70 4.77
N THR A 331 13.94 -8.40 3.65
CA THR A 331 14.03 -9.88 3.64
C THR A 331 15.21 -10.40 2.82
N GLN A 332 15.79 -11.51 3.27
CA GLN A 332 16.85 -12.22 2.56
C GLN A 332 16.41 -12.61 1.13
N ARG A 333 15.14 -13.01 0.97
CA ARG A 333 14.57 -13.36 -0.33
C ARG A 333 14.63 -12.18 -1.32
N GLN A 334 14.44 -10.94 -0.85
CA GLN A 334 14.57 -9.76 -1.72
C GLN A 334 16.04 -9.47 -2.07
N LEU A 335 16.96 -9.64 -1.13
CA LEU A 335 18.39 -9.53 -1.41
C LEU A 335 18.84 -10.54 -2.47
N ASP A 336 18.47 -11.81 -2.31
CA ASP A 336 18.78 -12.88 -3.27
C ASP A 336 18.17 -12.60 -4.66
N ASN A 337 16.95 -12.06 -4.68
CA ASN A 337 16.28 -11.64 -5.90
C ASN A 337 17.06 -10.54 -6.62
N VAL A 338 17.44 -9.48 -5.90
CA VAL A 338 18.21 -8.36 -6.43
C VAL A 338 19.54 -8.83 -7.01
N ILE A 339 20.33 -9.61 -6.24
CA ILE A 339 21.62 -10.15 -6.70
C ILE A 339 21.45 -10.93 -8.01
N ARG A 340 20.47 -11.83 -8.06
CA ARG A 340 20.22 -12.68 -9.23
C ARG A 340 19.83 -11.88 -10.46
N GLU A 341 18.91 -10.92 -10.33
CA GLU A 341 18.43 -10.16 -11.49
C GLU A 341 19.48 -9.15 -12.00
N VAL A 342 20.31 -8.57 -11.12
CA VAL A 342 21.45 -7.73 -11.52
C VAL A 342 22.47 -8.57 -12.30
N ALA A 343 22.84 -9.75 -11.79
CA ALA A 343 23.75 -10.66 -12.50
C ALA A 343 23.20 -11.08 -13.87
N HIS A 344 21.89 -11.35 -13.94
CA HIS A 344 21.24 -11.70 -15.21
C HIS A 344 21.24 -10.54 -16.21
N ALA A 345 20.99 -9.30 -15.76
CA ALA A 345 21.00 -8.13 -16.64
C ALA A 345 22.35 -7.94 -17.35
N ILE A 346 23.47 -8.23 -16.66
CA ILE A 346 24.81 -8.20 -17.25
C ILE A 346 24.92 -9.23 -18.39
N THR A 347 24.36 -10.43 -18.20
CA THR A 347 24.34 -11.46 -19.26
C THR A 347 23.47 -11.07 -20.47
N GLU A 348 22.51 -10.16 -20.29
CA GLU A 348 21.68 -9.60 -21.36
C GLU A 348 22.29 -8.34 -22.02
N GLY A 349 23.51 -7.97 -21.64
CA GLY A 349 24.26 -6.84 -22.21
C GLY A 349 24.10 -5.50 -21.49
N ALA A 350 23.50 -5.49 -20.29
CA ALA A 350 23.43 -4.29 -19.46
C ALA A 350 24.80 -4.00 -18.81
N THR A 351 25.07 -2.71 -18.54
CA THR A 351 26.31 -2.28 -17.89
C THR A 351 26.01 -1.71 -16.51
N VAL A 352 26.71 -2.20 -15.47
CA VAL A 352 26.62 -1.63 -14.12
C VAL A 352 27.46 -0.35 -14.08
N VAL A 353 26.81 0.79 -13.87
CA VAL A 353 27.45 2.12 -13.78
C VAL A 353 28.02 2.37 -12.38
N CYS A 354 27.28 1.96 -11.35
CA CYS A 354 27.72 1.94 -9.96
C CYS A 354 26.95 0.87 -9.16
N GLY A 355 27.48 0.49 -7.99
CA GLY A 355 26.87 -0.49 -7.11
C GLY A 355 26.99 -1.93 -7.63
N GLY A 356 25.91 -2.70 -7.50
CA GLY A 356 25.76 -4.05 -8.04
C GLY A 356 26.24 -5.16 -7.10
N LYS A 357 26.57 -4.84 -5.86
CA LYS A 357 27.09 -5.78 -4.86
C LYS A 357 26.62 -5.41 -3.45
N GLN A 358 26.91 -6.29 -2.51
CA GLN A 358 26.75 -5.99 -1.09
C GLN A 358 27.91 -5.10 -0.61
N PRO A 359 27.63 -4.08 0.23
CA PRO A 359 28.67 -3.22 0.79
C PRO A 359 29.59 -3.99 1.75
N GLU A 360 30.89 -3.67 1.72
CA GLU A 360 31.88 -4.28 2.61
C GLU A 360 31.67 -3.88 4.08
N GLY A 361 31.89 -4.82 5.00
CA GLY A 361 31.81 -4.57 6.45
C GLY A 361 30.39 -4.54 7.04
N LEU A 362 29.34 -4.77 6.23
CA LEU A 362 27.96 -4.88 6.70
C LEU A 362 27.44 -6.31 6.53
N ASN A 363 27.06 -6.97 7.63
CA ASN A 363 26.67 -8.39 7.65
C ASN A 363 25.16 -8.65 7.52
N GLY A 364 24.35 -7.59 7.35
CA GLY A 364 22.90 -7.69 7.17
C GLY A 364 22.47 -7.78 5.71
N GLN A 365 21.17 -7.58 5.48
CA GLN A 365 20.53 -7.67 4.17
C GLN A 365 20.77 -6.41 3.30
N TYR A 366 22.01 -5.92 3.23
CA TYR A 366 22.38 -4.69 2.54
C TYR A 366 22.72 -4.92 1.07
N PHE A 367 22.39 -3.94 0.23
CA PHE A 367 22.79 -3.88 -1.18
C PHE A 367 23.13 -2.44 -1.55
N GLU A 368 24.18 -2.24 -2.34
CA GLU A 368 24.61 -0.90 -2.77
C GLU A 368 23.57 -0.24 -3.69
N PRO A 369 23.42 1.11 -3.65
CA PRO A 369 22.65 1.83 -4.65
C PRO A 369 23.19 1.53 -6.05
N THR A 370 22.38 0.87 -6.87
CA THR A 370 22.83 0.30 -8.14
C THR A 370 22.17 0.99 -9.31
N ILE A 371 22.98 1.45 -10.26
CA ILE A 371 22.51 2.04 -11.52
C ILE A 371 23.01 1.17 -12.66
N ILE A 372 22.08 0.77 -13.54
CA ILE A 372 22.34 -0.12 -14.67
C ILE A 372 21.96 0.59 -15.95
N ASP A 373 22.94 0.85 -16.82
CA ASP A 373 22.71 1.35 -18.17
C ASP A 373 22.25 0.18 -19.07
N CYS A 374 21.03 0.30 -19.57
CA CYS A 374 20.34 -0.73 -20.34
C CYS A 374 20.30 -0.32 -21.82
N PRO A 375 20.95 -1.06 -22.74
CA PRO A 375 21.02 -0.67 -24.14
C PRO A 375 19.71 -0.92 -24.92
N ARG A 376 18.76 -1.70 -24.36
CA ARG A 376 17.51 -2.11 -25.00
C ARG A 376 16.35 -2.09 -23.99
N GLN A 377 15.14 -1.81 -24.49
CA GLN A 377 13.91 -1.82 -23.70
C GLN A 377 13.44 -3.23 -23.31
N ASP A 378 13.78 -4.25 -24.11
CA ASP A 378 13.31 -5.63 -23.95
C ASP A 378 14.24 -6.50 -23.08
N LEU A 379 15.11 -5.87 -22.28
CA LEU A 379 15.84 -6.53 -21.20
C LEU A 379 14.86 -6.94 -20.09
N ARG A 380 15.05 -8.11 -19.49
CA ARG A 380 14.18 -8.60 -18.43
C ARG A 380 14.16 -7.67 -17.22
N ILE A 381 15.31 -7.09 -16.85
CA ILE A 381 15.41 -6.18 -15.70
C ILE A 381 14.59 -4.88 -15.89
N VAL A 382 14.31 -4.51 -17.14
CA VAL A 382 13.50 -3.32 -17.45
C VAL A 382 12.02 -3.57 -17.17
N ASP A 383 11.49 -4.80 -17.25
CA ASP A 383 10.09 -5.11 -16.88
C ASP A 383 9.94 -5.88 -15.54
N THR A 384 11.06 -6.27 -14.91
CA THR A 384 11.04 -6.95 -13.61
C THR A 384 11.04 -5.96 -12.46
N GLU A 385 10.00 -5.99 -11.63
CA GLU A 385 9.95 -5.31 -10.35
C GLU A 385 10.91 -6.00 -9.37
N LEU A 386 11.95 -5.29 -8.97
CA LEU A 386 12.99 -5.81 -8.06
C LEU A 386 12.69 -5.55 -6.60
N PHE A 387 11.95 -4.47 -6.33
CA PHE A 387 11.62 -4.02 -4.97
C PHE A 387 12.88 -3.84 -4.11
N GLY A 388 13.91 -3.20 -4.70
CA GLY A 388 15.21 -2.95 -4.09
C GLY A 388 15.94 -1.78 -4.78
N PRO A 389 17.15 -1.41 -4.34
CA PRO A 389 17.81 -0.18 -4.72
C PRO A 389 18.55 -0.33 -6.07
N VAL A 390 17.80 -0.63 -7.13
CA VAL A 390 18.34 -0.87 -8.49
C VAL A 390 17.54 -0.07 -9.52
N LEU A 391 18.25 0.79 -10.25
CA LEU A 391 17.69 1.62 -11.32
C LEU A 391 18.13 1.12 -12.69
N SER A 392 17.17 0.91 -13.59
CA SER A 392 17.45 0.69 -15.02
C SER A 392 17.38 2.03 -15.77
N VAL A 393 18.43 2.38 -16.51
CA VAL A 393 18.51 3.63 -17.29
C VAL A 393 18.44 3.32 -18.78
N LEU A 394 17.63 4.06 -19.52
CA LEU A 394 17.51 4.00 -20.98
C LEU A 394 17.46 5.40 -21.56
N ARG A 395 17.80 5.51 -22.86
CA ARG A 395 17.80 6.79 -23.59
C ARG A 395 16.62 6.86 -24.57
N PHE A 396 16.11 8.08 -24.79
CA PHE A 396 15.09 8.36 -25.80
C PHE A 396 15.42 9.63 -26.59
N LYS A 397 14.93 9.70 -27.82
CA LYS A 397 15.17 10.85 -28.72
C LYS A 397 14.14 11.97 -28.59
N ASP A 398 12.86 11.61 -28.57
CA ASP A 398 11.76 12.57 -28.58
C ASP A 398 10.60 12.15 -27.65
N GLU A 399 9.63 13.06 -27.47
CA GLU A 399 8.45 12.87 -26.60
C GLU A 399 7.65 11.61 -26.98
N ALA A 400 7.54 11.29 -28.27
CA ALA A 400 6.79 10.13 -28.73
C ALA A 400 7.50 8.81 -28.34
N GLY A 401 8.82 8.75 -28.50
CA GLY A 401 9.65 7.65 -28.05
C GLY A 401 9.59 7.45 -26.54
N ALA A 402 9.72 8.54 -25.76
CA ALA A 402 9.60 8.49 -24.30
C ALA A 402 8.27 7.89 -23.84
N LEU A 403 7.17 8.36 -24.44
CA LEU A 403 5.83 7.88 -24.12
C LEU A 403 5.65 6.39 -24.47
N GLN A 404 6.15 5.95 -25.63
CA GLN A 404 6.09 4.55 -26.03
C GLN A 404 6.83 3.66 -25.02
N MET A 405 8.05 4.03 -24.63
CA MET A 405 8.87 3.28 -23.67
C MET A 405 8.24 3.27 -22.27
N ALA A 406 7.75 4.41 -21.80
CA ALA A 406 7.09 4.52 -20.50
C ALA A 406 5.89 3.56 -20.38
N ASN A 407 5.07 3.48 -21.44
CA ASN A 407 3.90 2.62 -21.52
C ASN A 407 4.21 1.15 -21.82
N ASN A 408 5.41 0.84 -22.33
CA ASN A 408 5.87 -0.53 -22.61
C ASN A 408 6.33 -1.24 -21.33
N SER A 409 5.37 -1.55 -20.48
CA SER A 409 5.50 -2.45 -19.33
C SER A 409 4.15 -3.14 -19.12
N LYS A 410 4.09 -4.27 -18.41
CA LYS A 410 2.80 -4.82 -17.95
C LYS A 410 2.19 -4.00 -16.79
N HIS A 411 3.02 -3.29 -16.05
CA HIS A 411 2.65 -2.49 -14.88
C HIS A 411 2.04 -1.13 -15.26
N GLY A 412 1.45 -0.45 -14.28
CA GLY A 412 0.81 0.85 -14.45
C GLY A 412 0.46 1.53 -13.13
N LEU A 413 1.34 1.46 -12.12
CA LEU A 413 1.08 2.10 -10.83
C LEU A 413 1.33 3.60 -10.86
N ALA A 414 2.60 4.00 -11.04
CA ALA A 414 3.00 5.40 -11.00
C ALA A 414 3.96 5.77 -12.13
N ALA A 415 4.18 7.07 -12.32
CA ALA A 415 5.17 7.64 -13.23
C ALA A 415 5.65 9.02 -12.75
N GLY A 416 6.83 9.43 -13.21
CA GLY A 416 7.41 10.75 -12.99
C GLY A 416 7.80 11.40 -14.32
N VAL A 417 7.57 12.69 -14.45
CA VAL A 417 7.93 13.48 -15.64
C VAL A 417 8.67 14.74 -15.20
N PHE A 418 9.89 14.93 -15.68
CA PHE A 418 10.70 16.13 -15.43
C PHE A 418 10.84 16.92 -16.72
N THR A 419 10.26 18.12 -16.74
CA THR A 419 10.27 19.07 -17.87
C THR A 419 9.82 20.46 -17.41
N ARG A 420 10.32 21.53 -18.03
CA ARG A 420 9.83 22.91 -17.82
C ARG A 420 8.68 23.27 -18.76
N ASP A 421 8.48 22.51 -19.84
CA ASP A 421 7.34 22.65 -20.75
C ASP A 421 6.04 22.10 -20.12
N ASN A 422 5.18 23.02 -19.66
CA ASN A 422 3.87 22.68 -19.09
C ASN A 422 2.92 22.01 -20.10
N ALA A 423 3.01 22.37 -21.38
CA ALA A 423 2.19 21.73 -22.41
C ALA A 423 2.61 20.27 -22.61
N ARG A 424 3.92 19.99 -22.59
CA ARG A 424 4.46 18.63 -22.57
C ARG A 424 4.03 17.88 -21.32
N ALA A 425 4.16 18.47 -20.14
CA ALA A 425 3.72 17.85 -18.89
C ALA A 425 2.26 17.37 -18.97
N LEU A 426 1.35 18.23 -19.44
CA LEU A 426 -0.06 17.88 -19.61
C LEU A 426 -0.28 16.78 -20.67
N ARG A 427 0.44 16.83 -21.81
CA ARG A 427 0.37 15.75 -22.82
C ARG A 427 0.84 14.41 -22.26
N MET A 428 1.89 14.41 -21.45
CA MET A 428 2.43 13.20 -20.81
C MET A 428 1.48 12.66 -19.75
N ILE A 429 0.95 13.51 -18.85
CA ILE A 429 -0.06 13.12 -17.85
C ILE A 429 -1.24 12.40 -18.52
N ASN A 430 -1.75 12.94 -19.63
CA ASN A 430 -2.92 12.41 -20.31
C ASN A 430 -2.66 11.08 -21.05
N LYS A 431 -1.40 10.77 -21.39
CA LYS A 431 -1.08 9.63 -22.26
C LYS A 431 -0.31 8.51 -21.56
N ILE A 432 0.35 8.79 -20.45
CA ILE A 432 1.00 7.75 -19.63
C ILE A 432 -0.08 6.89 -18.98
N LYS A 433 0.07 5.57 -19.10
CA LYS A 433 -0.83 4.57 -18.51
C LYS A 433 -0.36 4.20 -17.11
N ALA A 434 -0.47 5.15 -16.19
CA ALA A 434 -0.23 4.97 -14.77
C ALA A 434 -1.36 5.64 -13.96
N GLY A 435 -1.65 5.12 -12.76
CA GLY A 435 -2.67 5.72 -11.90
C GLY A 435 -2.21 6.97 -11.16
N ILE A 436 -0.89 7.14 -10.97
CA ILE A 436 -0.29 8.31 -10.34
C ILE A 436 0.78 8.88 -11.28
N VAL A 437 0.75 10.18 -11.56
CA VAL A 437 1.80 10.86 -12.35
C VAL A 437 2.27 12.09 -11.58
N TRP A 438 3.55 12.10 -11.21
CA TRP A 438 4.19 13.30 -10.65
C TRP A 438 4.90 14.09 -11.74
N VAL A 439 4.88 15.41 -11.65
CA VAL A 439 5.61 16.32 -12.54
C VAL A 439 6.56 17.17 -11.70
N ASN A 440 7.86 17.14 -12.04
CA ASN A 440 8.92 17.87 -11.34
C ASN A 440 8.98 17.61 -9.82
N THR A 441 8.49 16.44 -9.40
CA THR A 441 8.54 15.91 -8.04
C THR A 441 8.36 14.39 -8.11
N TYR A 442 8.45 13.69 -6.98
CA TYR A 442 8.18 12.26 -6.93
C TYR A 442 7.85 11.82 -5.51
N ARG A 443 7.02 10.78 -5.35
CA ARG A 443 6.68 10.14 -4.06
C ARG A 443 6.06 11.05 -2.98
N VAL A 444 5.53 12.21 -3.38
CA VAL A 444 4.69 13.03 -2.49
C VAL A 444 3.29 12.40 -2.42
N VAL A 445 2.77 12.26 -1.20
CA VAL A 445 1.47 11.64 -0.91
C VAL A 445 0.59 12.57 -0.08
N SER A 446 -0.72 12.33 -0.11
CA SER A 446 -1.72 13.05 0.68
C SER A 446 -2.93 12.13 0.91
N PRO A 447 -3.60 12.20 2.08
CA PRO A 447 -4.83 11.44 2.30
C PRO A 447 -5.97 11.84 1.35
N ILE A 448 -5.88 13.03 0.74
CA ILE A 448 -6.87 13.56 -0.19
C ILE A 448 -6.67 13.00 -1.60
N ALA A 449 -5.44 12.65 -1.96
CA ALA A 449 -5.11 12.17 -3.31
C ALA A 449 -5.34 10.67 -3.40
N GLU A 450 -6.16 10.25 -4.36
CA GLU A 450 -6.35 8.83 -4.67
C GLU A 450 -5.04 8.20 -5.11
N ALA A 451 -4.79 7.00 -4.60
CA ALA A 451 -3.68 6.15 -4.99
C ALA A 451 -4.25 4.86 -5.56
N GLY A 452 -3.73 4.44 -6.70
CA GLY A 452 -3.95 3.08 -7.15
C GLY A 452 -3.50 2.81 -8.56
N GLY A 453 -3.38 1.53 -8.89
CA GLY A 453 -2.81 1.08 -10.15
C GLY A 453 -3.78 1.04 -11.33
N MET A 454 -3.20 0.79 -12.50
CA MET A 454 -3.90 0.26 -13.65
C MET A 454 -3.09 -0.91 -14.24
N LYS A 455 -3.69 -1.67 -15.16
CA LYS A 455 -3.09 -2.87 -15.77
C LYS A 455 -2.72 -3.90 -14.69
N TYR A 456 -1.50 -4.44 -14.70
CA TYR A 456 -1.07 -5.46 -13.73
C TYR A 456 -0.68 -4.88 -12.36
N SER A 457 -0.72 -3.55 -12.20
CA SER A 457 -0.55 -2.91 -10.90
C SER A 457 -1.82 -2.92 -10.04
N GLY A 458 -2.88 -3.57 -10.52
CA GLY A 458 -4.10 -3.81 -9.78
C GLY A 458 -5.26 -2.89 -10.19
N TYR A 459 -6.31 -2.90 -9.37
CA TYR A 459 -7.56 -2.17 -9.60
C TYR A 459 -8.25 -1.84 -8.26
N GLY A 460 -9.09 -0.80 -8.31
CA GLY A 460 -9.57 -0.09 -7.13
C GLY A 460 -8.73 1.16 -6.85
N ARG A 461 -9.14 1.96 -5.87
CA ARG A 461 -8.37 3.11 -5.38
C ARG A 461 -8.37 3.11 -3.86
N GLU A 462 -7.24 3.48 -3.29
CA GLU A 462 -7.08 3.71 -1.86
C GLU A 462 -6.79 5.21 -1.63
N SER A 463 -7.10 5.72 -0.44
CA SER A 463 -7.07 7.17 -0.15
C SER A 463 -8.05 8.01 -0.98
N GLY A 464 -8.16 9.30 -0.67
CA GLY A 464 -9.13 10.19 -1.30
C GLY A 464 -10.57 9.90 -0.88
N LEU A 465 -11.47 10.83 -1.22
CA LEU A 465 -12.88 10.71 -0.86
C LEU A 465 -13.52 9.49 -1.55
N GLN A 466 -13.12 9.18 -2.79
CA GLN A 466 -13.75 8.12 -3.55
C GLN A 466 -13.55 6.73 -2.93
N ALA A 467 -12.43 6.49 -2.25
CA ALA A 467 -12.13 5.21 -1.63
C ALA A 467 -13.20 4.77 -0.62
N ILE A 468 -13.86 5.70 0.10
CA ILE A 468 -14.91 5.34 1.07
C ILE A 468 -16.12 4.67 0.39
N TYR A 469 -16.42 5.02 -0.86
CA TYR A 469 -17.56 4.46 -1.56
C TYR A 469 -17.35 2.99 -1.92
N ASP A 470 -16.11 2.56 -2.11
CA ASP A 470 -15.77 1.15 -2.33
C ASP A 470 -15.99 0.29 -1.07
N TYR A 471 -16.21 0.93 0.09
CA TYR A 471 -16.59 0.31 1.37
C TYR A 471 -18.09 0.45 1.67
N THR A 472 -18.89 0.81 0.66
CA THR A 472 -20.35 0.88 0.77
C THR A 472 -21.05 0.22 -0.41
N ARG A 473 -22.33 -0.12 -0.23
CA ARG A 473 -23.24 -0.50 -1.32
C ARG A 473 -24.43 0.44 -1.38
N THR A 474 -24.89 0.72 -2.60
CA THR A 474 -26.09 1.52 -2.82
C THR A 474 -27.34 0.67 -2.63
N LYS A 475 -28.27 1.12 -1.78
CA LYS A 475 -29.64 0.61 -1.68
C LYS A 475 -30.58 1.64 -2.28
N THR A 476 -31.42 1.25 -3.25
CA THR A 476 -32.42 2.15 -3.85
C THR A 476 -33.80 1.85 -3.26
N ALA A 477 -34.43 2.86 -2.67
CA ALA A 477 -35.78 2.77 -2.13
C ALA A 477 -36.77 3.41 -3.10
N TRP A 478 -37.84 2.69 -3.42
CA TRP A 478 -38.93 3.16 -4.28
C TRP A 478 -40.19 3.32 -3.43
N MET A 479 -40.72 4.54 -3.36
CA MET A 479 -41.92 4.83 -2.60
C MET A 479 -42.95 5.46 -3.54
N SER A 480 -44.09 4.79 -3.71
CA SER A 480 -45.23 5.44 -4.37
C SER A 480 -45.78 6.50 -3.44
N THR A 481 -46.03 7.69 -3.98
CA THR A 481 -46.69 8.80 -3.30
C THR A 481 -48.15 8.95 -3.73
N SER A 482 -48.67 8.02 -4.55
CA SER A 482 -50.05 8.05 -5.03
C SER A 482 -51.01 7.66 -3.91
N SER A 483 -52.13 8.37 -3.80
CA SER A 483 -53.26 7.98 -2.95
C SER A 483 -54.17 6.94 -3.61
N GLU A 484 -54.03 6.73 -4.93
CA GLU A 484 -54.84 5.77 -5.66
C GLU A 484 -54.41 4.33 -5.34
N PRO A 485 -55.35 3.39 -5.17
CA PRO A 485 -55.02 1.99 -4.99
C PRO A 485 -54.20 1.44 -6.16
N LEU A 486 -53.27 0.53 -5.85
CA LEU A 486 -52.48 -0.13 -6.88
C LEU A 486 -53.40 -0.99 -7.77
N GLY A 487 -53.69 -0.49 -8.97
CA GLY A 487 -54.59 -1.19 -9.90
C GLY A 487 -54.08 -2.59 -10.25
N ASN A 488 -55.01 -3.52 -10.49
CA ASN A 488 -54.73 -4.92 -10.80
C ASN A 488 -53.80 -5.05 -12.01
N GLN A 489 -52.62 -5.63 -11.81
CA GLN A 489 -51.57 -5.78 -12.84
C GLN A 489 -51.92 -6.82 -13.92
N PHE A 490 -52.98 -7.62 -13.72
CA PHE A 490 -53.43 -8.65 -14.64
C PHE A 490 -54.65 -8.26 -15.46
N VAL A 491 -55.21 -7.07 -15.21
CA VAL A 491 -56.30 -6.50 -16.03
C VAL A 491 -55.67 -5.46 -16.94
N ALA A 492 -55.78 -5.66 -18.25
CA ALA A 492 -55.24 -4.73 -19.24
C ALA A 492 -55.77 -3.31 -18.98
N ARG A 493 -54.84 -2.36 -18.86
CA ARG A 493 -55.14 -0.94 -18.68
C ARG A 493 -55.27 -0.24 -20.02
#